data_AF-A0A7S1R843-F1
#
_entry.id   AF-A0A7S1R843-F1
#
_cell.length_a   1.000
_cell.length_b   1.000
_cell.length_c   1.000
_cell.angle_alpha   90.00
_cell.angle_beta   90.00
_cell.angle_gamma   90.00
#
_symmetry.space_group_name_H-M   'P 1'
#
loop_
_entity.id
_entity.type
_entity.pdbx_description
1 polymer ?
#
loop_
_entity_poly.entity_id
_entity_poly.type
_entity_poly.pdbx_seq_one_letter_code
_entity_poly.pdbx_strand_id
1 'polypeptide(L)'
;YEDAYQYQHVFAPLVKMEADYDKKVKESQTQENVVVRWDIGLNKKRIAYFHFTKEDNEARLVPGDELRLRLNSSAYANLSNSDDAGWSAVGHASKITANEEVALELRGPQQVGPWDINHGFT
;
A
#
# COMPACT_ATOMS: atom_id res chain seq x y z
N TYR A 1 18.98 -35.91 2.89
CA TYR A 1 19.21 -35.20 4.16
C TYR A 1 19.38 -36.24 5.24
N GLU A 2 20.40 -36.10 6.06
CA GLU A 2 20.76 -37.00 7.15
C GLU A 2 19.86 -36.78 8.37
N ASP A 3 19.43 -35.54 8.61
CA ASP A 3 18.44 -35.18 9.62
C ASP A 3 17.72 -33.86 9.27
N ALA A 4 16.83 -33.42 10.16
CA ALA A 4 16.10 -32.17 10.02
C ALA A 4 17.02 -30.93 10.11
N TYR A 5 18.16 -31.02 10.81
CA TYR A 5 19.11 -29.92 10.91
C TYR A 5 19.81 -29.66 9.58
N GLN A 6 20.24 -30.72 8.88
CA GLN A 6 20.85 -30.59 7.56
C GLN A 6 19.84 -30.06 6.53
N TYR A 7 18.58 -30.50 6.60
CA TYR A 7 17.50 -29.94 5.78
C TYR A 7 17.32 -28.44 6.03
N GLN A 8 17.21 -28.05 7.31
CA GLN A 8 17.07 -26.63 7.68
C GLN A 8 18.28 -25.82 7.23
N HIS A 9 19.51 -26.31 7.41
CA HIS A 9 20.73 -25.60 7.06
C HIS A 9 20.82 -25.32 5.55
N VAL A 10 20.29 -26.23 4.73
CA VAL A 10 20.26 -26.06 3.26
C VAL A 10 19.12 -25.14 2.82
N PHE A 11 17.90 -25.31 3.35
CA PHE A 11 16.73 -24.57 2.86
C PHE A 11 16.51 -23.21 3.51
N ALA A 12 16.91 -23.00 4.76
CA ALA A 12 16.69 -21.73 5.45
C ALA A 12 17.35 -20.54 4.72
N PRO A 13 18.61 -20.66 4.20
CA PRO A 13 19.20 -19.59 3.41
C PRO A 13 18.47 -19.33 2.10
N LEU A 14 17.93 -20.36 1.44
CA LEU A 14 17.18 -20.23 0.19
C LEU A 14 15.85 -19.51 0.42
N VAL A 15 15.11 -19.92 1.45
CA VAL A 15 13.85 -19.27 1.85
C VAL A 15 14.11 -17.82 2.24
N LYS A 16 15.21 -17.53 2.93
CA LYS A 16 15.59 -16.16 3.26
C LYS A 16 15.90 -15.34 2.01
N MET A 17 16.68 -15.88 1.09
CA MET A 17 17.03 -15.20 -0.16
C MET A 17 15.78 -14.85 -0.97
N GLU A 18 14.82 -15.76 -1.06
CA GLU A 18 13.52 -15.52 -1.70
C GLU A 18 12.72 -14.44 -0.97
N ALA A 19 12.63 -14.52 0.36
CA ALA A 19 11.91 -13.52 1.15
C ALA A 19 12.51 -12.11 1.03
N ASP A 20 13.85 -12.01 1.00
CA ASP A 20 14.56 -10.76 0.82
C ASP A 20 14.35 -10.20 -0.61
N TYR A 21 14.29 -11.08 -1.61
CA TYR A 21 13.95 -10.72 -2.99
C TYR A 21 12.51 -10.20 -3.13
N ASP A 22 11.54 -10.97 -2.64
CA ASP A 22 10.12 -10.60 -2.60
C ASP A 22 9.89 -9.25 -1.94
N LYS A 23 10.55 -9.02 -0.80
CA LYS A 23 10.46 -7.75 -0.08
C LYS A 23 10.95 -6.59 -0.95
N LYS A 24 12.11 -6.75 -1.58
CA LYS A 24 12.70 -5.72 -2.44
C LYS A 24 11.80 -5.40 -3.63
N VAL A 25 11.26 -6.42 -4.30
CA VAL A 25 10.37 -6.25 -5.46
C VAL A 25 9.09 -5.51 -5.05
N LYS A 26 8.48 -5.87 -3.91
CA LYS A 26 7.28 -5.19 -3.41
C LYS A 26 7.55 -3.74 -3.00
N GLU A 27 8.65 -3.49 -2.30
CA GLU A 27 9.01 -2.15 -1.83
C GLU A 27 9.42 -1.21 -2.98
N SER A 28 9.90 -1.74 -4.12
CA SER A 28 10.21 -0.92 -5.30
C SER A 28 8.99 -0.38 -6.04
N GLN A 29 7.79 -0.88 -5.75
CA GLN A 29 6.56 -0.51 -6.47
C GLN A 29 5.85 0.70 -5.86
N THR A 30 6.56 1.80 -5.73
CA THR A 30 5.95 3.08 -5.34
C THR A 30 5.43 3.80 -6.59
N GLN A 31 4.16 4.18 -6.60
CA GLN A 31 3.60 5.02 -7.66
C GLN A 31 3.49 6.45 -7.15
N GLU A 32 4.04 7.40 -7.90
CA GLU A 32 3.93 8.81 -7.55
C GLU A 32 2.70 9.48 -8.17
N ASN A 33 2.30 10.61 -7.60
CA ASN A 33 1.26 11.49 -8.13
C ASN A 33 -0.10 10.79 -8.31
N VAL A 34 -0.44 9.91 -7.36
CA VAL A 34 -1.70 9.19 -7.33
C VAL A 34 -2.84 10.17 -7.10
N VAL A 35 -3.89 10.05 -7.92
CA VAL A 35 -5.14 10.79 -7.75
C VAL A 35 -6.14 9.91 -7.01
N VAL A 36 -6.60 10.39 -5.86
CA VAL A 36 -7.48 9.64 -4.95
C VAL A 36 -8.89 10.19 -4.99
N ARG A 37 -9.87 9.29 -5.07
CA ARG A 37 -11.28 9.57 -4.81
C ARG A 37 -11.69 8.90 -3.50
N TRP A 38 -12.19 9.67 -2.55
CA TRP A 38 -12.61 9.18 -1.23
C TRP A 38 -14.06 8.75 -1.19
N ASP A 39 -14.36 7.73 -0.38
CA ASP A 39 -15.72 7.27 -0.11
C ASP A 39 -15.82 6.62 1.29
N ILE A 40 -17.04 6.27 1.72
CA ILE A 40 -17.31 5.51 2.94
C ILE A 40 -18.02 4.22 2.55
N GLY A 41 -17.41 3.08 2.85
CA GLY A 41 -18.01 1.78 2.64
C GLY A 41 -19.25 1.56 3.52
N LEU A 42 -20.09 0.59 3.15
CA LEU A 42 -21.28 0.21 3.94
C LEU A 42 -20.92 -0.27 5.36
N ASN A 43 -19.69 -0.76 5.54
CA ASN A 43 -19.11 -1.13 6.83
C ASN A 43 -18.55 0.08 7.64
N LYS A 44 -18.82 1.30 7.18
CA LYS A 44 -18.38 2.58 7.76
C LYS A 44 -16.86 2.80 7.75
N LYS A 45 -16.10 2.03 6.96
CA LYS A 45 -14.67 2.28 6.75
C LYS A 45 -14.41 3.24 5.60
N ARG A 46 -13.30 3.97 5.70
CA ARG A 46 -12.83 4.88 4.64
C ARG A 46 -12.26 4.08 3.48
N ILE A 47 -12.67 4.44 2.26
CA ILE A 47 -12.17 3.83 1.03
C ILE A 47 -11.46 4.90 0.18
N ALA A 48 -10.26 4.58 -0.30
CA ALA A 48 -9.55 5.34 -1.31
C ALA A 48 -9.62 4.60 -2.65
N TYR A 49 -10.11 5.28 -3.68
CA TYR A 49 -10.09 4.78 -5.05
C TYR A 49 -9.02 5.50 -5.85
N PHE A 50 -8.17 4.75 -6.55
CA PHE A 50 -7.11 5.28 -7.39
C PHE A 50 -6.70 4.28 -8.47
N HIS A 51 -5.98 4.73 -9.49
CA HIS A 51 -5.44 3.84 -10.52
C HIS A 51 -4.01 3.47 -10.16
N PHE A 52 -3.73 2.17 -10.10
CA PHE A 52 -2.38 1.64 -9.90
C PHE A 52 -1.89 1.03 -11.20
N THR A 53 -1.10 1.78 -11.95
CA THR A 53 -0.68 1.39 -13.30
C THR A 53 0.36 0.28 -13.21
N LYS A 54 0.15 -0.80 -13.96
CA LYS A 54 1.17 -1.83 -14.13
C LYS A 54 2.30 -1.31 -15.00
N GLU A 55 3.31 -0.71 -14.39
CA GLU A 55 4.64 -0.73 -15.01
C GLU A 55 5.11 -2.19 -14.98
N ASP A 56 5.69 -2.67 -16.08
CA ASP A 56 6.03 -4.04 -16.46
C ASP A 56 6.87 -4.79 -15.40
N ASN A 57 6.27 -5.07 -14.25
CA ASN A 57 6.90 -5.57 -13.04
C ASN A 57 6.45 -6.99 -12.72
N GLU A 58 7.36 -7.78 -12.14
CA GLU A 58 7.11 -9.18 -11.76
C GLU A 58 5.99 -9.36 -10.73
N ALA A 59 5.68 -8.35 -9.91
CA ALA A 59 4.60 -8.46 -8.92
C ALA A 59 3.31 -7.78 -9.39
N ARG A 60 2.20 -8.48 -9.18
CA ARG A 60 0.85 -8.03 -9.50
C ARG A 60 0.08 -7.74 -8.21
N LEU A 61 -0.52 -6.56 -8.14
CA LEU A 61 -1.47 -6.24 -7.08
C LEU A 61 -2.70 -7.16 -7.15
N VAL A 62 -3.07 -7.77 -6.03
CA VAL A 62 -4.25 -8.63 -5.87
C VAL A 62 -5.13 -8.21 -4.71
N PRO A 63 -6.43 -8.57 -4.71
CA PRO A 63 -7.28 -8.34 -3.54
C PRO A 63 -6.68 -9.00 -2.29
N GLY A 64 -6.65 -8.24 -1.19
CA GLY A 64 -6.04 -8.63 0.09
C GLY A 64 -4.66 -8.01 0.33
N ASP A 65 -3.95 -7.58 -0.71
CA ASP A 65 -2.64 -6.94 -0.57
C ASP A 65 -2.72 -5.68 0.31
N GLU A 66 -1.69 -5.49 1.12
CA GLU A 66 -1.55 -4.31 1.97
C GLU A 66 -0.84 -3.20 1.19
N LEU A 67 -1.46 -2.02 1.15
CA LEU A 67 -0.86 -0.81 0.58
C LEU A 67 -0.80 0.30 1.62
N ARG A 68 0.21 1.16 1.48
CA ARG A 68 0.34 2.38 2.26
C ARG A 68 0.14 3.57 1.33
N LEU A 69 -0.84 4.40 1.66
CA LEU A 69 -1.10 5.67 0.99
C LEU A 69 -0.48 6.80 1.83
N ARG A 70 0.29 7.68 1.20
CA ARG A 70 0.93 8.84 1.83
C ARG A 70 0.54 10.10 1.08
N LEU A 71 0.32 11.18 1.83
CA LEU A 71 0.16 12.53 1.28
C LEU A 71 1.45 13.31 1.52
N ASN A 72 1.96 13.96 0.48
CA ASN A 72 3.18 14.74 0.55
C ASN A 72 3.08 15.86 1.62
N SER A 73 4.14 16.01 2.42
CA SER A 73 4.17 16.91 3.59
C SER A 73 3.85 18.37 3.23
N SER A 74 4.31 18.87 2.08
CA SER A 74 4.03 20.25 1.64
C SER A 74 2.55 20.52 1.36
N ALA A 75 1.80 19.52 0.87
CA ALA A 75 0.36 19.66 0.66
C ALA A 75 -0.41 19.59 1.99
N TYR A 76 0.06 18.77 2.94
CA TYR A 76 -0.60 18.58 4.22
C TYR A 76 -0.28 19.68 5.25
N ALA A 77 0.94 20.20 5.27
CA ALA A 77 1.37 21.29 6.16
C ALA A 77 0.57 22.59 5.96
N ASN A 78 0.04 22.83 4.75
CA ASN A 78 -0.87 23.96 4.49
C ASN A 78 -2.25 23.80 5.14
N LEU A 79 -2.61 22.60 5.60
CA LEU A 79 -3.95 22.23 6.05
C LEU A 79 -3.99 21.78 7.51
N SER A 80 -2.93 21.12 7.97
CA SER A 80 -2.72 20.85 9.38
C SER A 80 -1.76 21.88 9.93
N ASN A 81 -2.11 22.56 11.04
CA ASN A 81 -1.19 23.38 11.83
C ASN A 81 -0.09 22.53 12.52
N SER A 82 0.36 21.44 11.88
CA SER A 82 1.41 20.54 12.32
C SER A 82 2.52 20.55 11.28
N ASP A 83 3.66 21.09 11.69
CA ASP A 83 4.80 21.40 10.81
C ASP A 83 5.61 20.18 10.34
N ASP A 84 5.33 18.96 10.82
CA ASP A 84 6.39 17.93 10.81
C ASP A 84 6.02 16.50 10.40
N ALA A 85 4.80 16.25 9.94
CA ALA A 85 4.48 14.92 9.39
C ALA A 85 3.35 14.98 8.36
N GLY A 86 3.67 14.68 7.11
CA GLY A 86 2.65 14.38 6.10
C GLY A 86 1.71 13.27 6.56
N TRP A 87 0.49 13.22 6.00
CA TRP A 87 -0.48 12.20 6.36
C TRP A 87 -0.12 10.85 5.74
N SER A 88 -0.33 9.74 6.46
CA SER A 88 -0.25 8.40 5.88
C SER A 88 -1.22 7.41 6.52
N ALA A 89 -1.68 6.45 5.72
CA ALA A 89 -2.54 5.37 6.18
C ALA A 89 -2.21 4.06 5.47
N VAL A 90 -2.55 2.96 6.12
CA VAL A 90 -2.40 1.60 5.59
C VAL A 90 -3.78 0.99 5.40
N GLY A 91 -3.98 0.28 4.31
CA GLY A 91 -5.22 -0.41 3.99
C GLY A 91 -5.01 -1.70 3.21
N HIS A 92 -6.11 -2.39 2.93
CA HIS A 92 -6.11 -3.57 2.06
C HIS A 92 -6.83 -3.29 0.75
N ALA A 93 -6.27 -3.77 -0.35
CA ALA A 93 -6.95 -3.77 -1.65
C ALA A 93 -8.20 -4.66 -1.57
N SER A 94 -9.37 -4.06 -1.42
CA SER A 94 -10.65 -4.79 -1.32
C SER A 94 -11.15 -5.24 -2.70
N LYS A 95 -10.82 -4.47 -3.73
CA LYS A 95 -11.20 -4.72 -5.13
C LYS A 95 -10.18 -4.09 -6.06
N ILE A 96 -9.96 -4.75 -7.19
CA ILE A 96 -9.19 -4.22 -8.32
C ILE A 96 -10.02 -4.49 -9.57
N THR A 97 -10.35 -3.45 -10.33
CA THR A 97 -11.16 -3.56 -11.54
C THR A 97 -10.33 -3.92 -12.77
N ALA A 98 -10.99 -4.24 -13.88
CA ALA A 98 -10.30 -4.51 -15.15
C ALA A 98 -9.56 -3.27 -15.70
N ASN A 99 -10.01 -2.06 -15.36
CA ASN A 99 -9.35 -0.79 -15.69
C ASN A 99 -8.30 -0.36 -14.65
N GLU A 100 -7.83 -1.27 -13.80
CA GLU A 100 -6.78 -1.01 -12.80
C GLU A 100 -7.15 0.03 -11.73
N GLU A 101 -8.45 0.29 -11.53
CA GLU A 101 -8.92 1.05 -10.38
C GLU A 101 -8.87 0.14 -9.14
N VAL A 102 -8.13 0.57 -8.14
CA VAL A 102 -7.97 -0.07 -6.85
C VAL A 102 -8.91 0.57 -5.85
N ALA A 103 -9.63 -0.25 -5.08
CA ALA A 103 -10.39 0.19 -3.91
C ALA A 103 -9.64 -0.22 -2.64
N LEU A 104 -8.93 0.73 -2.03
CA LEU A 104 -8.15 0.53 -0.81
C LEU A 104 -9.02 0.84 0.41
N GLU A 105 -9.34 -0.19 1.20
CA GLU A 105 -10.05 -0.02 2.47
C GLU A 105 -9.04 0.28 3.58
N LEU A 106 -9.09 1.47 4.16
CA LEU A 106 -8.16 1.89 5.21
C LEU A 106 -8.45 1.20 6.54
N ARG A 107 -7.37 0.94 7.29
CA ARG A 107 -7.46 0.42 8.67
C ARG A 107 -7.88 1.53 9.64
N GLY A 108 -8.71 1.17 10.61
CA GLY A 108 -9.11 2.02 11.72
C GLY A 108 -10.45 2.73 11.49
N PRO A 109 -11.38 2.72 12.46
CA PRO A 109 -12.75 3.18 12.25
C PRO A 109 -12.92 4.71 12.18
N GLN A 110 -11.89 5.51 12.48
CA GLN A 110 -11.97 6.98 12.59
C GLN A 110 -10.57 7.60 12.43
N GLN A 111 -9.96 7.47 11.26
CA GLN A 111 -8.82 8.34 10.97
C GLN A 111 -9.35 9.76 10.74
N VAL A 112 -8.67 10.75 11.31
CA VAL A 112 -8.70 12.10 10.75
C VAL A 112 -7.78 12.05 9.53
N GLY A 113 -8.24 12.56 8.40
CA GLY A 113 -7.48 12.46 7.17
C GLY A 113 -7.91 13.49 6.14
N PRO A 114 -7.14 13.58 5.05
CA PRO A 114 -7.28 14.58 4.00
C PRO A 114 -8.41 14.22 3.04
N TRP A 115 -9.64 14.07 3.55
CA TRP A 115 -10.78 13.54 2.80
C TRP A 115 -11.25 14.47 1.67
N ASP A 116 -10.89 15.75 1.73
CA ASP A 116 -11.20 16.77 0.72
C ASP A 116 -10.04 16.98 -0.27
N ILE A 117 -8.96 16.21 -0.17
CA ILE A 117 -7.79 16.28 -1.05
C ILE A 117 -7.75 15.06 -1.94
N ASN A 118 -7.57 15.30 -3.25
CA ASN A 118 -7.53 14.23 -4.25
C ASN A 118 -6.16 14.06 -4.93
N HIS A 119 -5.19 14.94 -4.66
CA HIS A 119 -3.89 14.96 -5.35
C HIS A 119 -2.71 14.98 -4.37
N GLY A 120 -1.51 14.71 -4.87
CA GLY A 120 -0.27 14.74 -4.08
C GLY A 120 -0.03 13.48 -3.24
N PHE A 121 -0.71 12.39 -3.59
CA PHE A 121 -0.52 11.10 -2.92
C PHE A 121 0.52 10.24 -3.62
N THR A 122 1.11 9.34 -2.84
CA THR A 122 1.98 8.23 -3.26
C THR A 122 1.55 6.96 -2.54
#